data_AF-A0A4Y2EMJ6-F1
#
_entry.id   AF-A0A4Y2EMJ6-F1
#
_cell.length_a   1.000
_cell.length_b   1.000
_cell.length_c   1.000
_cell.angle_alpha   90.00
_cell.angle_beta   90.00
_cell.angle_gamma   90.00
#
_symmetry.space_group_name_H-M   'P 1'
#
loop_
_entity.id
_entity.type
_entity.pdbx_description
1 polymer ?
#
loop_
_entity_poly.entity_id
_entity_poly.type
_entity_poly.pdbx_seq_one_letter_code
_entity_poly.pdbx_strand_id
1 'polypeptide(L)'
;MACCIGARLVNSVIKAIDASSIKVTLWSDSTVALWWIKEYGDWSVFVANRVKEIRELTGCYSWRHVPGNMNIADLLSRGCTPQQMLNSKWWEGSSWLKQNPESWPVSDIICQPKEIYIEKRKSKLVNMNLTEDTPPPWYAERVSDYDKTIRVFTSILRFVNNCKLVNGKCKDSELSQSEIEYSEKKLIRLVQSYYLSDAKSSNFIETFLGNEGILRVKTKIIKRNDCRTFLYPILLPENCEFTKLLITTVHRKNCHAGIQMIQCLLREIFYNQG
;
A
#
# COMPACT_ATOMS: atom_id res chain seq x y z
N MET A 1 -13.63 -9.11 7.30
CA MET A 1 -13.70 -10.53 6.86
C MET A 1 -14.97 -11.21 7.38
N ALA A 2 -15.29 -11.09 8.68
CA ALA A 2 -16.51 -11.64 9.28
C ALA A 2 -17.81 -11.30 8.52
N CYS A 3 -18.01 -10.04 8.10
CA CYS A 3 -19.22 -9.64 7.35
C CYS A 3 -19.42 -10.42 6.04
N CYS A 4 -18.34 -10.71 5.30
CA CYS A 4 -18.39 -11.47 4.05
C CYS A 4 -18.80 -12.94 4.32
N ILE A 5 -18.25 -13.54 5.39
CA ILE A 5 -18.63 -14.89 5.83
C ILE A 5 -20.11 -14.91 6.24
N GLY A 6 -20.57 -13.91 7.00
CA GLY A 6 -21.96 -13.77 7.39
C GLY A 6 -22.91 -13.65 6.18
N ALA A 7 -22.54 -12.86 5.17
CA ALA A 7 -23.32 -12.73 3.94
C ALA A 7 -23.46 -14.05 3.18
N ARG A 8 -22.37 -14.80 3.03
CA ARG A 8 -22.37 -16.13 2.41
C ARG A 8 -23.23 -17.11 3.18
N LEU A 9 -23.08 -17.15 4.51
CA LEU A 9 -23.85 -18.05 5.36
C LEU A 9 -25.34 -17.78 5.23
N VAL A 10 -25.76 -16.51 5.34
CA VAL A 10 -27.16 -16.11 5.18
C VAL A 10 -27.70 -16.55 3.82
N ASN A 11 -26.98 -16.28 2.73
CA ASN A 11 -27.40 -16.69 1.40
C ASN A 11 -27.54 -18.21 1.26
N SER A 12 -26.60 -18.98 1.83
CA SER A 12 -26.68 -20.44 1.84
C SER A 12 -27.88 -20.96 2.64
N VAL A 13 -28.16 -20.36 3.81
CA VAL A 13 -29.30 -20.74 4.64
C VAL A 13 -30.61 -20.42 3.94
N ILE A 14 -30.79 -19.21 3.40
CA ILE A 14 -32.01 -18.81 2.65
C ILE A 14 -32.30 -19.78 1.52
N LYS A 15 -31.27 -20.18 0.77
CA LYS A 15 -31.40 -21.16 -0.32
C LYS A 15 -31.77 -22.55 0.18
N ALA A 16 -31.18 -22.99 1.30
CA ALA A 16 -31.44 -24.31 1.85
C ALA A 16 -32.87 -24.47 2.41
N ILE A 17 -33.45 -23.39 2.93
CA ILE A 17 -34.79 -23.40 3.52
C ILE A 17 -35.88 -22.83 2.59
N ASP A 18 -35.53 -22.48 1.35
CA ASP A 18 -36.40 -21.86 0.33
C ASP A 18 -37.22 -20.65 0.84
N ALA A 19 -36.56 -19.75 1.58
CA ALA A 19 -37.21 -18.63 2.25
C ALA A 19 -36.85 -17.28 1.66
N SER A 20 -37.03 -17.13 0.34
CA SER A 20 -36.68 -15.92 -0.41
C SER A 20 -37.47 -14.66 0.00
N SER A 21 -38.61 -14.82 0.68
CA SER A 21 -39.48 -13.73 1.14
C SER A 21 -39.19 -13.23 2.57
N ILE A 22 -38.29 -13.88 3.32
CA ILE A 22 -38.00 -13.49 4.71
C ILE A 22 -37.09 -12.27 4.74
N LYS A 23 -37.50 -11.25 5.51
CA LYS A 23 -36.66 -10.08 5.78
C LYS A 23 -35.46 -10.48 6.65
N VAL A 24 -34.25 -10.33 6.11
CA VAL A 24 -33.01 -10.59 6.84
C VAL A 24 -32.32 -9.30 7.24
N THR A 25 -31.91 -9.22 8.50
CA THR A 25 -31.11 -8.12 9.05
C THR A 25 -29.79 -8.67 9.58
N LEU A 26 -28.67 -8.13 9.11
CA LEU A 26 -27.33 -8.51 9.55
C LEU A 26 -26.74 -7.44 10.47
N TRP A 27 -25.97 -7.87 11.46
CA TRP A 27 -25.41 -7.00 12.50
C TRP A 27 -23.88 -7.12 12.54
N SER A 28 -23.21 -5.99 12.76
CA SER A 28 -21.76 -5.91 12.95
C SER A 28 -21.44 -4.80 13.94
N ASP A 29 -20.41 -5.00 14.75
CA ASP A 29 -19.84 -3.98 15.65
C ASP A 29 -18.73 -3.15 15.01
N SER A 30 -18.19 -3.61 13.88
CA SER A 30 -17.23 -2.83 13.10
C SER A 30 -17.92 -1.71 12.31
N THR A 31 -17.87 -0.49 12.85
CA THR A 31 -18.33 0.73 12.16
C THR A 31 -17.60 0.95 10.84
N VAL A 32 -16.30 0.67 10.78
CA VAL A 32 -15.47 0.74 9.56
C VAL A 32 -15.99 -0.19 8.47
N ALA A 33 -16.26 -1.46 8.80
CA ALA A 33 -16.76 -2.43 7.84
C ALA A 33 -18.16 -2.06 7.32
N LEU A 34 -19.05 -1.60 8.22
CA LEU A 34 -20.38 -1.12 7.87
C LEU A 34 -20.33 0.12 6.98
N TRP A 35 -19.39 1.02 7.25
CA TRP A 35 -19.17 2.21 6.45
C TRP A 35 -18.73 1.84 5.02
N TRP A 36 -17.78 0.91 4.86
CA TRP A 36 -17.41 0.41 3.52
C TRP A 36 -18.57 -0.27 2.79
N ILE A 37 -19.46 -0.97 3.51
CA ILE A 37 -20.63 -1.62 2.90
C ILE A 37 -21.64 -0.59 2.41
N LYS A 38 -21.85 0.52 3.14
CA LYS A 38 -22.81 1.57 2.76
C LYS A 38 -22.28 2.55 1.72
N GLU A 39 -21.03 2.98 1.84
CA GLU A 39 -20.45 4.04 1.02
C GLU A 39 -19.64 3.54 -0.16
N TYR A 40 -19.66 4.26 -1.28
CA TYR A 40 -18.78 4.00 -2.41
C TYR A 40 -17.43 4.68 -2.21
N GLY A 41 -16.35 3.99 -2.57
CA GLY A 41 -15.04 4.62 -2.61
C GLY A 41 -13.93 3.71 -3.10
N ASP A 42 -12.76 4.32 -3.31
CA ASP A 42 -11.55 3.67 -3.80
C ASP A 42 -10.87 2.89 -2.67
N TRP A 43 -11.37 1.69 -2.39
CA TRP A 43 -10.79 0.79 -1.40
C TRP A 43 -9.65 -0.05 -1.99
N SER A 44 -8.81 -0.64 -1.14
CA SER A 44 -7.86 -1.68 -1.54
C SER A 44 -8.58 -2.82 -2.28
N VAL A 45 -7.92 -3.51 -3.21
CA VAL A 45 -8.55 -4.59 -4.01
C VAL A 45 -9.15 -5.67 -3.10
N PHE A 46 -8.48 -5.96 -1.98
CA PHE A 46 -8.94 -6.92 -0.99
C PHE A 46 -10.28 -6.53 -0.36
N VAL A 47 -10.44 -5.25 0.03
CA VAL A 47 -11.67 -4.70 0.61
C VAL A 47 -12.75 -4.55 -0.46
N ALA A 48 -12.40 -3.98 -1.61
CA ALA A 48 -13.32 -3.74 -2.72
C ALA A 48 -14.00 -5.03 -3.18
N ASN A 49 -13.24 -6.11 -3.39
CA ASN A 49 -13.79 -7.39 -3.81
C ASN A 49 -14.79 -7.96 -2.78
N ARG A 50 -14.49 -7.83 -1.48
CA ARG A 50 -15.37 -8.32 -0.40
C ARG A 50 -16.62 -7.46 -0.23
N VAL A 51 -16.49 -6.14 -0.33
CA VAL A 51 -17.63 -5.21 -0.28
C VAL A 51 -18.56 -5.46 -1.46
N LYS A 52 -17.99 -5.65 -2.66
CA LYS A 52 -18.76 -6.01 -3.86
C LYS A 52 -19.57 -7.29 -3.63
N GLU A 53 -18.90 -8.35 -3.17
CA GLU A 53 -19.56 -9.63 -2.88
C GLU A 53 -20.65 -9.49 -1.81
N ILE A 54 -20.40 -8.77 -0.72
CA ILE A 54 -21.43 -8.55 0.32
C ILE A 54 -22.66 -7.85 -0.26
N ARG A 55 -22.46 -6.81 -1.08
CA ARG A 55 -23.56 -6.07 -1.69
C ARG A 55 -24.37 -6.92 -2.66
N GLU A 56 -23.71 -7.79 -3.43
CA GLU A 56 -24.37 -8.73 -4.34
C GLU A 56 -25.20 -9.78 -3.58
N LEU A 57 -24.74 -10.23 -2.41
CA LEU A 57 -25.41 -11.29 -1.65
C LEU A 57 -26.56 -10.79 -0.76
N THR A 58 -26.41 -9.65 -0.09
CA THR A 58 -27.37 -9.21 0.94
C THR A 58 -27.85 -7.77 0.78
N GLY A 59 -27.28 -7.00 -0.14
CA GLY A 59 -27.53 -5.56 -0.26
C GLY A 59 -26.88 -4.75 0.87
N CYS A 60 -26.73 -3.44 0.68
CA CYS A 60 -26.08 -2.57 1.66
C CYS A 60 -26.98 -2.17 2.85
N TYR A 61 -28.30 -2.06 2.64
CA TYR A 61 -29.25 -1.59 3.67
C TYR A 61 -29.68 -2.64 4.68
N SER A 62 -29.39 -3.92 4.42
CA SER A 62 -29.66 -5.04 5.33
C SER A 62 -28.72 -5.05 6.54
N TRP A 63 -27.67 -4.22 6.53
CA TRP A 63 -26.63 -4.16 7.56
C TRP A 63 -26.87 -3.07 8.60
N ARG A 64 -26.81 -3.44 9.88
CA ARG A 64 -26.96 -2.56 11.04
C ARG A 64 -25.76 -2.66 11.99
N HIS A 65 -25.56 -1.59 12.75
CA HIS A 65 -24.55 -1.54 13.80
C HIS A 65 -25.09 -2.08 15.12
N VAL A 66 -24.30 -2.91 15.79
CA VAL A 66 -24.52 -3.28 17.19
C VAL A 66 -23.28 -2.87 18.00
N PRO A 67 -23.42 -2.18 19.14
CA PRO A 67 -22.28 -1.91 20.02
C PRO A 67 -21.55 -3.20 20.41
N GLY A 68 -20.22 -3.18 20.46
CA GLY A 68 -19.42 -4.39 20.74
C GLY A 68 -19.77 -5.09 22.06
N ASN A 69 -20.14 -4.33 23.10
CA ASN A 69 -20.61 -4.88 24.38
C ASN A 69 -21.99 -5.57 24.28
N MET A 70 -22.75 -5.32 23.22
CA MET A 70 -24.03 -5.95 22.91
C MET A 70 -23.91 -7.01 21.79
N ASN A 71 -22.71 -7.18 21.22
CA ASN A 71 -22.40 -8.18 20.20
C ASN A 71 -21.94 -9.49 20.83
N ILE A 72 -22.88 -10.42 21.04
CA ILE A 72 -22.57 -11.71 21.68
C ILE A 72 -21.66 -12.59 20.80
N ALA A 73 -21.58 -12.31 19.48
CA ALA A 73 -20.66 -13.01 18.57
C ALA A 73 -19.19 -12.71 18.83
N ASP A 74 -18.90 -11.58 19.46
CA ASP A 74 -17.53 -11.21 19.79
C ASP A 74 -16.89 -12.20 20.79
N LEU A 75 -17.69 -12.78 21.68
CA LEU A 75 -17.24 -13.75 22.69
C LEU A 75 -16.57 -14.97 22.06
N LEU A 76 -17.16 -15.53 20.99
CA LEU A 76 -16.57 -16.67 20.29
C LEU A 76 -15.44 -16.26 19.36
N SER A 77 -15.52 -15.09 18.71
CA SER A 77 -14.44 -14.65 17.82
C SER A 77 -13.15 -14.31 18.55
N ARG A 78 -13.21 -13.92 19.83
CA ARG A 78 -12.01 -13.66 20.67
C ARG A 78 -11.43 -14.91 21.33
N GLY A 79 -12.17 -16.02 21.29
CA GLY A 79 -11.88 -17.22 22.06
C GLY A 79 -12.41 -17.10 23.49
N CYS A 80 -13.13 -18.13 23.93
CA CYS A 80 -13.66 -18.22 25.30
C CYS A 80 -13.42 -19.62 25.87
N THR A 81 -13.38 -19.73 27.20
CA THR A 81 -13.34 -21.03 27.86
C THR A 81 -14.70 -21.74 27.79
N PRO A 82 -14.77 -23.07 27.93
CA PRO A 82 -16.05 -23.78 27.97
C PRO A 82 -17.00 -23.25 29.04
N GLN A 83 -16.46 -22.86 30.21
CA GLN A 83 -17.27 -22.32 31.30
C GLN A 83 -17.79 -20.91 31.01
N GLN A 84 -17.00 -20.05 30.35
CA GLN A 84 -17.48 -18.77 29.85
C GLN A 84 -18.58 -18.94 28.80
N MET A 85 -18.45 -19.94 27.92
CA MET A 85 -19.45 -20.24 26.90
C MET A 85 -20.76 -20.73 27.52
N LEU A 86 -20.70 -21.63 28.52
CA LEU A 86 -21.88 -22.13 29.25
C LEU A 86 -22.60 -21.01 30.01
N ASN A 87 -21.84 -20.08 30.59
CA ASN A 87 -22.40 -18.94 31.32
C ASN A 87 -22.81 -17.76 30.41
N SER A 88 -22.60 -17.89 29.09
CA SER A 88 -22.93 -16.83 28.13
C SER A 88 -24.34 -16.98 27.58
N LYS A 89 -24.86 -15.87 27.05
CA LYS A 89 -26.15 -15.85 26.32
C LYS A 89 -26.01 -16.20 24.84
N TRP A 90 -24.90 -16.82 24.43
CA TRP A 90 -24.65 -17.15 23.02
C TRP A 90 -25.76 -18.02 22.42
N TRP A 91 -26.20 -19.04 23.16
CA TRP A 91 -27.23 -19.99 22.72
C TRP A 91 -28.63 -19.39 22.67
N GLU A 92 -28.89 -18.31 23.41
CA GLU A 92 -30.21 -17.67 23.49
C GLU A 92 -30.38 -16.52 22.48
N GLY A 93 -29.26 -16.03 21.95
CA GLY A 93 -29.18 -14.77 21.20
C GLY A 93 -29.38 -13.54 22.08
N SER A 94 -29.19 -12.36 21.49
CA SER A 94 -29.35 -11.11 22.22
C SER A 94 -30.81 -10.86 22.60
N SER A 95 -31.05 -10.50 23.87
CA SER A 95 -32.42 -10.26 24.37
C SER A 95 -33.17 -9.19 23.59
N TRP A 96 -32.46 -8.17 23.10
CA TRP A 96 -33.04 -7.09 22.29
C TRP A 96 -33.53 -7.55 20.91
N LEU A 97 -33.03 -8.67 20.36
CA LEU A 97 -33.54 -9.23 19.09
C LEU A 97 -34.97 -9.76 19.23
N LYS A 98 -35.38 -10.12 20.44
CA LYS A 98 -36.74 -10.61 20.75
C LYS A 98 -37.74 -9.46 20.94
N GLN A 99 -37.25 -8.23 21.07
CA GLN A 99 -38.09 -7.05 21.20
C GLN A 99 -38.51 -6.51 19.83
N ASN A 100 -39.44 -5.55 19.82
CA ASN A 100 -39.92 -4.91 18.59
C ASN A 100 -38.73 -4.30 17.81
N PRO A 101 -38.67 -4.44 16.47
CA PRO A 101 -37.64 -3.82 15.63
C PRO A 101 -37.37 -2.32 15.86
N GLU A 102 -38.36 -1.57 16.35
CA GLU A 102 -38.21 -0.16 16.72
C GLU A 102 -37.38 0.07 17.99
N SER A 103 -37.34 -0.92 18.87
CA SER A 103 -36.55 -0.90 20.12
C SER A 103 -35.13 -1.47 19.95
N TRP A 104 -34.79 -1.93 18.74
CA TRP A 104 -33.44 -2.40 18.45
C TRP A 104 -32.41 -1.27 18.57
N PRO A 105 -31.15 -1.57 18.92
CA PRO A 105 -30.12 -0.56 19.06
C PRO A 105 -29.94 0.19 17.73
N VAL A 106 -30.15 1.50 17.79
CA VAL A 106 -29.79 2.43 16.71
C VAL A 106 -28.47 3.07 17.11
N SER A 107 -27.47 2.93 16.26
CA SER A 107 -26.21 3.65 16.40
C SER A 107 -25.87 4.28 15.08
N ASP A 108 -25.46 5.53 15.12
CA ASP A 108 -24.89 6.20 13.96
C ASP A 108 -23.57 5.52 13.59
N ILE A 109 -23.39 5.23 12.30
CA ILE A 109 -22.13 4.71 11.79
C ILE A 109 -21.19 5.91 11.65
N ILE A 110 -20.60 6.29 12.76
CA ILE A 110 -19.58 7.35 12.82
C ILE A 110 -18.23 6.66 12.65
N CYS A 111 -17.53 6.97 11.57
CA CYS A 111 -16.22 6.40 11.28
C CYS A 111 -15.19 7.53 11.24
N GLN A 112 -14.09 7.40 12.00
CA GLN A 112 -13.06 8.42 11.99
C GLN A 112 -12.30 8.38 10.65
N PRO A 113 -11.98 9.53 10.04
CA PRO A 113 -11.34 9.55 8.72
C PRO A 113 -10.04 8.75 8.69
N LYS A 114 -9.24 8.80 9.76
CA LYS A 114 -7.95 8.09 9.87
C LYS A 114 -8.07 6.57 9.68
N GLU A 115 -9.12 5.94 10.20
CA GLU A 115 -9.32 4.49 10.12
C GLU A 115 -9.72 4.05 8.70
N ILE A 116 -10.48 4.89 7.99
CA ILE A 116 -10.85 4.67 6.58
C ILE A 116 -9.62 4.82 5.68
N TYR A 117 -8.77 5.82 5.95
CA TYR A 117 -7.61 6.12 5.10
C TYR A 117 -6.50 5.07 5.13
N ILE A 118 -6.45 4.20 6.14
CA ILE A 118 -5.48 3.08 6.20
C ILE A 118 -5.72 2.07 5.06
N GLU A 119 -6.99 1.82 4.72
CA GLU A 119 -7.43 0.83 3.72
C GLU A 119 -7.93 1.46 2.41
N LYS A 120 -7.97 2.79 2.33
CA LYS A 120 -8.14 3.48 1.05
C LYS A 120 -7.02 3.01 0.12
N ARG A 121 -7.37 2.69 -1.13
CA ARG A 121 -6.43 2.23 -2.15
C ARG A 121 -5.24 3.16 -2.07
N LYS A 122 -4.09 2.64 -1.60
CA LYS A 122 -2.82 3.38 -1.63
C LYS A 122 -2.75 3.90 -3.04
N SER A 123 -2.79 5.23 -3.18
CA SER A 123 -2.91 5.93 -4.45
C SER A 123 -2.12 5.15 -5.47
N LYS A 124 -2.82 4.64 -6.51
CA LYS A 124 -2.16 3.93 -7.61
C LYS A 124 -0.92 4.74 -7.90
N LEU A 125 0.24 4.19 -7.59
CA LEU A 125 1.39 4.52 -8.39
C LEU A 125 0.91 4.15 -9.76
N VAL A 126 0.80 5.16 -10.61
CA VAL A 126 0.69 4.94 -12.03
C VAL A 126 1.98 4.20 -12.36
N ASN A 127 1.97 2.87 -12.20
CA ASN A 127 2.71 2.02 -13.09
C ASN A 127 2.03 2.33 -14.41
N MET A 128 2.62 3.26 -15.17
CA MET A 128 2.50 3.14 -16.61
C MET A 128 2.92 1.71 -16.87
N ASN A 129 2.00 0.89 -17.36
CA ASN A 129 2.40 -0.35 -17.99
C ASN A 129 3.35 0.10 -19.09
N LEU A 130 4.64 0.01 -18.81
CA LEU A 130 5.69 0.21 -19.78
C LEU A 130 5.49 -0.96 -20.74
N THR A 131 4.74 -0.69 -21.79
CA THR A 131 4.79 -1.53 -22.98
C THR A 131 6.26 -1.59 -23.38
N GLU A 132 6.71 -2.76 -23.83
CA GLU A 132 8.10 -3.04 -24.24
C GLU A 132 8.66 -1.98 -25.22
N ASP A 133 7.77 -1.22 -25.89
CA ASP A 133 8.09 -0.14 -26.82
C ASP A 133 8.28 1.27 -26.22
N THR A 134 8.22 1.46 -24.90
CA THR A 134 8.56 2.78 -24.33
C THR A 134 10.08 2.88 -24.13
N PRO A 135 10.79 3.75 -24.85
CA PRO A 135 12.22 3.92 -24.66
C PRO A 135 12.50 4.33 -23.21
N PRO A 136 13.71 4.04 -22.69
CA PRO A 136 14.15 4.59 -21.42
C PRO A 136 13.91 6.11 -21.41
N PRO A 137 13.73 6.75 -20.25
CA PRO A 137 13.49 8.18 -20.22
C PRO A 137 14.50 8.89 -21.12
N TRP A 138 14.04 9.57 -22.16
CA TRP A 138 14.87 10.01 -23.30
C TRP A 138 16.11 10.83 -22.90
N TYR A 139 16.10 11.41 -21.70
CA TYR A 139 17.21 12.15 -21.12
C TYR A 139 18.29 11.25 -20.49
N ALA A 140 17.99 10.01 -20.12
CA ALA A 140 18.97 9.03 -19.62
C ALA A 140 20.01 8.66 -20.68
N GLU A 141 19.64 8.73 -21.97
CA GLU A 141 20.55 8.48 -23.10
C GLU A 141 21.22 9.74 -23.64
N ARG A 142 20.69 10.94 -23.31
CA ARG A 142 21.18 12.22 -23.85
C ARG A 142 22.05 13.02 -22.90
N VAL A 143 22.14 12.62 -21.63
CA VAL A 143 22.89 13.36 -20.62
C VAL A 143 24.09 12.53 -20.19
N SER A 144 25.29 13.06 -20.43
CA SER A 144 26.56 12.38 -20.15
C SER A 144 27.04 12.47 -18.69
N ASP A 145 26.16 12.88 -17.77
CA ASP A 145 26.51 13.22 -16.39
C ASP A 145 25.34 12.96 -15.43
N TYR A 146 25.62 12.29 -14.32
CA TYR A 146 24.62 11.90 -13.33
C TYR A 146 23.95 13.10 -12.65
N ASP A 147 24.74 14.09 -12.21
CA ASP A 147 24.23 15.26 -11.50
C ASP A 147 23.38 16.13 -12.44
N LYS A 148 23.80 16.26 -13.71
CA LYS A 148 22.99 16.93 -14.74
C LYS A 148 21.67 16.20 -14.98
N THR A 149 21.68 14.86 -15.00
CA THR A 149 20.47 14.06 -15.21
C THR A 149 19.46 14.31 -14.09
N ILE A 150 19.92 14.32 -12.83
CA ILE A 150 19.06 14.65 -11.68
C ILE A 150 18.53 16.08 -11.79
N ARG A 151 19.37 17.06 -12.15
CA ARG A 151 18.94 18.45 -12.29
C ARG A 151 17.89 18.63 -13.38
N VAL A 152 18.05 18.01 -14.54
CA VAL A 152 17.04 18.01 -15.62
C VAL A 152 15.73 17.41 -15.13
N PHE A 153 15.80 16.24 -14.49
CA PHE A 153 14.60 15.59 -13.94
C PHE A 153 13.93 16.43 -12.84
N THR A 154 14.72 17.11 -12.01
CA THR A 154 14.23 18.03 -10.97
C THR A 154 13.46 19.19 -11.60
N SER A 155 14.00 19.80 -12.66
CA SER A 155 13.32 20.87 -13.39
C SER A 155 12.02 20.39 -14.05
N ILE A 156 12.00 19.18 -14.62
CA ILE A 156 10.78 18.58 -15.20
C ILE A 156 9.71 18.40 -14.10
N LEU A 157 10.07 17.82 -12.95
CA LEU A 157 9.14 17.64 -11.84
C LEU A 157 8.63 18.97 -11.30
N ARG A 158 9.50 19.97 -11.18
CA ARG A 158 9.12 21.31 -10.76
C ARG A 158 8.14 21.95 -11.74
N PHE A 159 8.41 21.87 -13.04
CA PHE A 159 7.52 22.37 -14.08
C PHE A 159 6.13 21.72 -13.98
N VAL A 160 6.08 20.38 -13.91
CA VAL A 160 4.82 19.63 -13.75
C VAL A 160 4.07 20.05 -12.49
N ASN A 161 4.77 20.26 -11.37
CA ASN A 161 4.15 20.70 -10.12
C ASN A 161 3.64 22.14 -10.22
N ASN A 162 4.38 23.04 -10.87
CA ASN A 162 3.95 24.41 -11.13
C ASN A 162 2.68 24.44 -12.00
N CYS A 163 2.59 23.60 -13.04
CA CYS A 163 1.39 23.49 -13.88
C CYS A 163 0.13 23.02 -13.13
N LYS A 164 0.28 22.35 -11.98
CA LYS A 164 -0.83 21.88 -11.15
C LYS A 164 -1.31 22.92 -10.14
N LEU A 165 -0.61 24.05 -10.00
CA LEU A 165 -1.01 25.12 -9.11
C LEU A 165 -2.11 25.95 -9.79
N VAL A 166 -3.32 25.89 -9.25
CA VAL A 166 -4.47 26.65 -9.78
C VAL A 166 -4.45 28.12 -9.33
N ASN A 167 -3.81 28.44 -8.20
CA ASN A 167 -3.70 29.79 -7.64
C ASN A 167 -2.42 29.99 -6.78
N GLY A 168 -1.36 29.22 -7.05
CA GLY A 168 -0.10 29.27 -6.29
C GLY A 168 0.98 30.05 -7.01
N LYS A 169 1.93 30.65 -6.26
CA LYS A 169 3.14 31.20 -6.87
C LYS A 169 4.00 30.05 -7.43
N CYS A 170 4.29 30.10 -8.72
CA CYS A 170 5.25 29.20 -9.35
C CYS A 170 6.61 29.31 -8.66
N LYS A 171 7.25 28.17 -8.42
CA LYS A 171 8.63 28.16 -7.97
C LYS A 171 9.54 28.43 -9.16
N ASP A 172 10.25 29.54 -9.12
CA ASP A 172 11.20 29.98 -10.15
C ASP A 172 12.59 30.34 -9.57
N SER A 173 12.84 29.99 -8.30
CA SER A 173 14.14 30.18 -7.65
C SER A 173 15.15 29.11 -8.09
N GLU A 174 16.40 29.18 -7.61
CA GLU A 174 17.36 28.08 -7.77
C GLU A 174 16.80 26.74 -7.25
N LEU A 175 17.32 25.63 -7.80
CA LEU A 175 16.99 24.27 -7.35
C LEU A 175 17.47 24.08 -5.91
N SER A 176 16.54 23.82 -4.99
CA SER A 176 16.92 23.52 -3.61
C SER A 176 17.48 22.10 -3.50
N GLN A 177 18.38 21.89 -2.54
CA GLN A 177 18.96 20.58 -2.25
C GLN A 177 17.89 19.51 -1.98
N SER A 178 16.80 19.88 -1.30
CA SER A 178 15.70 18.95 -1.01
C SER A 178 14.89 18.56 -2.25
N GLU A 179 14.76 19.44 -3.25
CA GLU A 179 14.16 19.09 -4.54
C GLU A 179 15.04 18.13 -5.34
N ILE A 180 16.36 18.33 -5.30
CA ILE A 180 17.33 17.45 -5.95
C ILE A 180 17.26 16.04 -5.32
N GLU A 181 17.30 15.94 -3.98
CA GLU A 181 17.20 14.67 -3.26
C GLU A 181 15.87 13.95 -3.51
N TYR A 182 14.76 14.70 -3.53
CA TYR A 182 13.44 14.14 -3.86
C TYR A 182 13.41 13.59 -5.29
N SER A 183 13.98 14.33 -6.22
CA SER A 183 14.00 13.99 -7.64
C SER A 183 14.89 12.79 -7.92
N GLU A 184 16.05 12.71 -7.27
CA GLU A 184 16.94 11.55 -7.32
C GLU A 184 16.21 10.28 -6.88
N LYS A 185 15.55 10.31 -5.70
CA LYS A 185 14.77 9.17 -5.19
C LYS A 185 13.65 8.75 -6.14
N LYS A 186 12.95 9.72 -6.75
CA LYS A 186 11.89 9.46 -7.72
C LYS A 186 12.42 8.87 -9.03
N LEU A 187 13.58 9.33 -9.49
CA LEU A 187 14.23 8.83 -10.69
C LEU A 187 14.73 7.40 -10.50
N ILE A 188 15.40 7.12 -9.37
CA ILE A 188 15.81 5.76 -8.98
C ILE A 188 14.61 4.82 -8.99
N ARG A 189 13.50 5.23 -8.39
CA ARG A 189 12.27 4.44 -8.37
C ARG A 189 11.71 4.19 -9.77
N LEU A 190 11.75 5.18 -10.65
CA LEU A 190 11.32 5.03 -12.05
C LEU A 190 12.20 4.01 -12.78
N VAL A 191 13.51 4.11 -12.64
CA VAL A 191 14.49 3.15 -13.20
C VAL A 191 14.23 1.75 -12.66
N GLN A 192 14.01 1.59 -11.35
CA GLN A 192 13.67 0.29 -10.77
C GLN A 192 12.35 -0.27 -11.31
N SER A 193 11.32 0.58 -11.47
CA SER A 193 10.05 0.11 -12.03
C SER A 193 10.15 -0.32 -13.49
N TYR A 194 11.12 0.22 -14.24
CA TYR A 194 11.37 -0.12 -15.63
C TYR A 194 12.16 -1.42 -15.78
N TYR A 195 13.28 -1.54 -15.08
CA TYR A 195 14.22 -2.65 -15.27
C TYR A 195 14.04 -3.81 -14.28
N LEU A 196 13.33 -3.59 -13.16
CA LEU A 196 13.23 -4.54 -12.04
C LEU A 196 11.76 -4.86 -11.69
N SER A 197 10.83 -4.68 -12.65
CA SER A 197 9.40 -5.00 -12.51
C SER A 197 9.16 -6.46 -12.06
N ASP A 198 9.99 -7.39 -12.54
CA ASP A 198 9.92 -8.83 -12.26
C ASP A 198 10.89 -9.33 -11.16
N ALA A 199 11.70 -8.44 -10.58
CA ALA A 199 12.79 -8.81 -9.66
C ALA A 199 12.33 -9.24 -8.24
N LYS A 200 11.10 -9.73 -8.10
CA LYS A 200 10.54 -10.15 -6.80
C LYS A 200 11.14 -11.44 -6.24
N SER A 201 11.96 -12.16 -6.99
CA SER A 201 12.60 -13.38 -6.50
C SER A 201 13.69 -13.86 -7.45
N SER A 202 14.88 -13.26 -7.38
CA SER A 202 16.10 -13.98 -7.77
C SER A 202 16.55 -14.79 -6.55
N ASN A 203 16.84 -16.08 -6.73
CA ASN A 203 17.09 -17.07 -5.67
C ASN A 203 18.25 -16.73 -4.70
N PHE A 204 19.00 -15.64 -4.93
CA PHE A 204 20.20 -15.31 -4.17
C PHE A 204 20.12 -14.02 -3.34
N ILE A 205 19.15 -13.14 -3.57
CA ILE A 205 19.09 -11.82 -2.93
C ILE A 205 17.70 -11.53 -2.39
N GLU A 206 17.57 -11.47 -1.06
CA GLU A 206 16.35 -10.99 -0.41
C GLU A 206 16.19 -9.48 -0.64
N THR A 207 15.20 -9.10 -1.44
CA THR A 207 14.85 -7.69 -1.67
C THR A 207 13.61 -7.31 -0.85
N PHE A 208 13.53 -6.04 -0.48
CA PHE A 208 12.33 -5.48 0.16
C PHE A 208 12.10 -4.05 -0.31
N LEU A 209 10.84 -3.61 -0.23
CA LEU A 209 10.46 -2.25 -0.56
C LEU A 209 10.63 -1.36 0.67
N GLY A 210 11.50 -0.35 0.57
CA GLY A 210 11.66 0.66 1.62
C GLY A 210 10.47 1.62 1.73
N ASN A 211 10.43 2.42 2.80
CA ASN A 211 9.35 3.39 3.05
C ASN A 211 9.14 4.41 1.91
N GLU A 212 10.18 4.68 1.12
CA GLU A 212 10.15 5.60 -0.02
C GLU A 212 9.66 4.95 -1.33
N GLY A 213 9.35 3.65 -1.29
CA GLY A 213 8.95 2.86 -2.47
C GLY A 213 10.12 2.51 -3.39
N ILE A 214 11.34 2.45 -2.84
CA ILE A 214 12.59 2.05 -3.51
C ILE A 214 12.92 0.62 -3.09
N LEU A 215 13.25 -0.25 -4.05
CA LEU A 215 13.75 -1.60 -3.78
C LEU A 215 15.14 -1.54 -3.16
N ARG A 216 15.31 -2.24 -2.04
CA ARG A 216 16.57 -2.36 -1.30
C ARG A 216 16.89 -3.83 -1.05
N VAL A 217 18.17 -4.12 -0.87
CA VAL A 217 18.67 -5.47 -0.58
C VAL A 217 18.81 -5.65 0.93
N LYS A 218 18.38 -6.80 1.46
CA LYS A 218 18.78 -7.23 2.80
C LYS A 218 20.15 -7.88 2.72
N THR A 219 21.16 -7.24 3.30
CA THR A 219 22.48 -7.86 3.45
C THR A 219 22.48 -8.76 4.69
N LYS A 220 23.34 -9.80 4.73
CA LYS A 220 23.52 -10.66 5.93
C LYS A 220 24.18 -9.92 7.12
N ILE A 221 24.47 -8.62 6.98
CA ILE A 221 25.19 -7.78 7.95
C ILE A 221 24.21 -7.07 8.90
N ILE A 222 23.13 -7.75 9.30
CA ILE A 222 21.98 -7.15 10.03
C ILE A 222 22.36 -6.75 11.48
N LYS A 223 23.55 -7.13 11.98
CA LYS A 223 23.97 -6.93 13.38
C LYS A 223 25.02 -5.85 13.62
N ARG A 224 25.46 -5.09 12.61
CA ARG A 224 26.40 -3.95 12.82
C ARG A 224 25.62 -2.64 12.98
N ASN A 225 26.09 -1.76 13.85
CA ASN A 225 25.52 -0.42 14.07
C ASN A 225 26.04 0.55 13.00
N ASP A 226 25.68 0.31 11.74
CA ASP A 226 26.11 1.10 10.58
C ASP A 226 24.94 1.91 9.99
N CYS A 227 25.25 2.83 9.05
CA CYS A 227 24.24 3.66 8.38
C CYS A 227 23.16 2.80 7.71
N ARG A 228 21.90 3.24 7.75
CA ARG A 228 20.75 2.48 7.21
C ARG A 228 20.90 2.19 5.71
N THR A 229 21.55 3.08 4.96
CA THR A 229 21.83 2.89 3.52
C THR A 229 22.86 1.80 3.29
N PHE A 230 23.83 1.64 4.20
CA PHE A 230 24.84 0.59 4.19
C PHE A 230 24.23 -0.78 4.53
N LEU A 231 23.35 -0.82 5.54
CA LEU A 231 22.65 -2.05 5.93
C LEU A 231 21.69 -2.53 4.84
N TYR A 232 21.05 -1.58 4.15
CA TYR A 232 20.01 -1.81 3.15
C TYR A 232 20.27 -1.03 1.86
N PRO A 233 21.29 -1.44 1.06
CA PRO A 233 21.66 -0.73 -0.15
C PRO A 233 20.53 -0.75 -1.19
N ILE A 234 20.47 0.29 -2.01
CA ILE A 234 19.48 0.43 -3.09
C ILE A 234 19.84 -0.53 -4.21
N LEU A 235 18.89 -1.36 -4.64
CA LEU A 235 19.12 -2.24 -5.78
C LEU A 235 19.10 -1.43 -7.08
N LEU A 236 20.18 -1.45 -7.85
CA LEU A 236 20.21 -0.86 -9.19
C LEU A 236 20.28 -1.94 -10.26
N PRO A 237 19.62 -1.73 -11.41
CA PRO A 237 19.76 -2.64 -12.55
C PRO A 237 21.17 -2.53 -13.13
N GLU A 238 21.73 -3.68 -13.50
CA GLU A 238 23.10 -3.81 -14.04
C GLU A 238 23.27 -3.09 -15.38
N ASN A 239 22.34 -3.35 -16.30
CA ASN A 239 22.44 -2.93 -17.69
C ASN A 239 21.56 -1.72 -17.98
N CYS A 240 21.75 -0.64 -17.23
CA CYS A 240 21.12 0.64 -17.55
C CYS A 240 22.12 1.79 -17.59
N GLU A 241 21.87 2.75 -18.49
CA GLU A 241 22.76 3.91 -18.68
C GLU A 241 22.85 4.78 -17.42
N PHE A 242 21.76 4.86 -16.65
CA PHE A 242 21.72 5.55 -15.37
C PHE A 242 22.75 4.99 -14.37
N THR A 243 22.86 3.66 -14.24
CA THR A 243 23.85 3.01 -13.36
C THR A 243 25.26 3.26 -13.87
N LYS A 244 25.49 3.22 -15.19
CA LYS A 244 26.82 3.52 -15.77
C LYS A 244 27.25 4.97 -15.52
N LEU A 245 26.34 5.94 -15.69
CA LEU A 245 26.59 7.35 -15.40
C LEU A 245 26.89 7.58 -13.93
N LEU A 246 26.17 6.92 -13.02
CA LEU A 246 26.44 6.96 -11.59
C LEU A 246 27.86 6.45 -11.28
N ILE A 247 28.22 5.26 -11.78
CA ILE A 247 29.55 4.67 -11.60
C ILE A 247 30.63 5.61 -12.13
N THR A 248 30.45 6.16 -13.34
CA THR A 248 31.39 7.08 -13.98
C THR A 248 31.55 8.37 -13.18
N THR A 249 30.46 8.88 -12.61
CA THR A 249 30.47 10.09 -11.79
C THR A 249 31.21 9.86 -10.49
N VAL A 250 30.96 8.74 -9.80
CA VAL A 250 31.71 8.34 -8.59
C VAL A 250 33.20 8.15 -8.90
N HIS A 251 33.53 7.52 -10.03
CA HIS A 251 34.90 7.35 -10.48
C HIS A 251 35.62 8.69 -10.70
N ARG A 252 34.98 9.64 -11.39
CA ARG A 252 35.53 10.99 -11.63
C ARG A 252 35.66 11.80 -10.35
N LYS A 253 34.64 11.79 -9.47
CA LYS A 253 34.67 12.51 -8.18
C LYS A 253 35.78 12.01 -7.25
N ASN A 254 36.18 10.75 -7.38
CA ASN A 254 37.25 10.14 -6.61
C ASN A 254 38.57 10.02 -7.40
N CYS A 255 38.83 10.96 -8.32
CA CYS A 255 40.10 11.07 -9.05
C CYS A 255 40.54 9.78 -9.76
N HIS A 256 39.60 9.10 -10.41
CA HIS A 256 39.84 7.84 -11.11
C HIS A 256 40.29 6.69 -10.19
N ALA A 257 39.77 6.66 -8.96
CA ALA A 257 40.04 5.61 -7.99
C ALA A 257 39.91 4.20 -8.59
N GLY A 258 40.76 3.27 -8.14
CA GLY A 258 40.76 1.90 -8.63
C GLY A 258 39.43 1.17 -8.38
N ILE A 259 39.19 0.10 -9.15
CA ILE A 259 37.93 -0.66 -9.17
C ILE A 259 37.48 -1.08 -7.75
N GLN A 260 38.40 -1.52 -6.91
CA GLN A 260 38.11 -1.94 -5.53
C GLN A 260 37.55 -0.79 -4.68
N MET A 261 38.10 0.42 -4.82
CA MET A 261 37.64 1.60 -4.09
C MET A 261 36.25 2.04 -4.57
N ILE A 262 36.02 2.03 -5.90
CA ILE A 262 34.70 2.31 -6.47
C ILE A 262 33.67 1.30 -5.97
N GLN A 263 34.01 0.01 -5.96
CA GLN A 263 33.12 -1.04 -5.45
C GLN A 263 32.77 -0.84 -3.97
N CYS A 264 33.74 -0.45 -3.13
CA CYS A 264 33.48 -0.11 -1.74
C CYS A 264 32.50 1.06 -1.63
N LEU A 265 32.79 2.19 -2.29
CA LEU A 265 31.96 3.39 -2.25
C LEU A 265 30.53 3.15 -2.76
N LEU A 266 30.40 2.37 -3.84
CA LEU A 266 29.08 2.02 -4.38
C LEU A 266 28.34 1.09 -3.43
N ARG A 267 28.99 0.09 -2.82
CA ARG A 267 28.35 -0.86 -1.90
C ARG A 267 27.80 -0.23 -0.63
N GLU A 268 28.27 0.97 -0.25
CA GLU A 268 27.70 1.71 0.88
C GLU A 268 26.30 2.26 0.60
N ILE A 269 25.94 2.42 -0.68
CA ILE A 269 24.72 3.12 -1.10
C ILE A 269 23.85 2.26 -2.03
N PHE A 270 24.48 1.42 -2.85
CA PHE A 270 23.90 0.69 -3.96
C PHE A 270 24.37 -0.77 -4.00
N TYR A 271 23.51 -1.65 -4.51
CA TYR A 271 23.81 -3.04 -4.79
C TYR A 271 23.63 -3.27 -6.29
N ASN A 272 24.70 -3.66 -6.98
CA ASN A 272 24.65 -4.13 -8.35
C ASN A 272 24.63 -5.67 -8.28
N GLN A 273 23.69 -6.30 -8.97
CA GLN A 273 23.88 -7.71 -9.33
C GLN A 273 25.10 -7.77 -10.29
N GLY A 274 25.79 -8.89 -10.39
CA GLY A 274 26.96 -9.02 -11.25
C GLY A 274 27.13 -10.46 -11.68
#